data_AF-A0A1F7SN77-F1
#
_entry.id   AF-A0A1F7SN77-F1
#
_cell.length_a   1.000
_cell.length_b   1.000
_cell.length_c   1.000
_cell.angle_alpha   90.00
_cell.angle_beta   90.00
_cell.angle_gamma   90.00
#
_symmetry.space_group_name_H-M   'P 1'
#
loop_
_entity.id
_entity.type
_entity.pdbx_description
1 polymer ?
#
loop_
_entity_poly.entity_id
_entity_poly.type
_entity_poly.pdbx_seq_one_letter_code
_entity_poly.pdbx_strand_id
1 'polypeptide(L)'
;MKTTGIYIQSDLLSQMSEDETVVLFQIFRITNSLEFWMRLHLLIPKERNKVFDFRNRMELYFALISIYKESIKEFDNHLATLLLDMNLSNDLKSRISQYTEWLSNWKKDEYLKVVDRIRNSLRFHLKPHIYKNYIKNGSESKDLLIGIADDKRYIDFLLTEPYTFEFLYIAEIVPDIPEKHKIDWIQERAIEETSKFLNLLREIIRELLKGHSYKKEIEI
;
A
#
# COMPACT_ATOMS: atom_id res chain seq x y z
N MET A 1 15.31 20.20 -15.97
CA MET A 1 15.46 18.73 -15.98
C MET A 1 14.12 18.20 -16.48
N LYS A 2 14.07 17.40 -17.55
CA LYS A 2 12.78 16.98 -18.12
C LYS A 2 12.23 15.81 -17.32
N THR A 3 11.12 16.03 -16.64
CA THR A 3 10.47 15.01 -15.81
C THR A 3 9.36 14.34 -16.61
N THR A 4 9.19 13.02 -16.50
CA THR A 4 8.12 12.31 -17.23
C THR A 4 6.95 12.04 -16.29
N GLY A 5 5.76 12.51 -16.65
CA GLY A 5 4.50 12.17 -15.99
C GLY A 5 3.83 10.95 -16.61
N ILE A 6 3.12 10.20 -15.77
CA ILE A 6 2.20 9.14 -16.21
C ILE A 6 0.78 9.68 -16.08
N TYR A 7 0.05 9.65 -17.19
CA TYR A 7 -1.29 10.21 -17.33
C TYR A 7 -2.31 9.12 -17.65
N ILE A 8 -3.54 9.32 -17.18
CA ILE A 8 -4.72 8.56 -17.61
C ILE A 8 -5.49 9.41 -18.63
N GLN A 9 -5.91 8.78 -19.73
CA GLN A 9 -6.80 9.37 -20.71
C GLN A 9 -8.13 9.79 -20.07
N SER A 10 -8.48 11.04 -20.30
CA SER A 10 -9.75 11.65 -19.89
C SER A 10 -11.00 10.87 -20.32
N ASP A 11 -10.96 10.24 -21.50
CA ASP A 11 -12.06 9.40 -22.01
C ASP A 11 -12.37 8.22 -21.09
N LEU A 12 -11.35 7.53 -20.55
CA LEU A 12 -11.56 6.44 -19.60
C LEU A 12 -12.25 6.95 -18.34
N LEU A 13 -11.74 8.05 -17.77
CA LEU A 13 -12.30 8.64 -16.55
C LEU A 13 -13.75 9.11 -16.75
N SER A 14 -14.11 9.55 -17.95
CA SER A 14 -15.48 9.95 -18.28
C SER A 14 -16.47 8.78 -18.41
N GLN A 15 -15.95 7.57 -18.66
CA GLN A 15 -16.74 6.34 -18.79
C GLN A 15 -16.89 5.60 -17.46
N MET A 16 -15.99 5.85 -16.50
CA MET A 16 -16.07 5.29 -15.15
C MET A 16 -17.16 6.01 -14.34
N SER A 17 -17.90 5.24 -13.55
CA SER A 17 -18.77 5.81 -12.52
C SER A 17 -17.96 6.53 -11.43
N GLU A 18 -18.66 7.33 -10.61
CA GLU A 18 -18.04 8.00 -9.47
C GLU A 18 -17.39 6.99 -8.52
N ASP A 19 -18.08 5.88 -8.22
CA ASP A 19 -17.59 4.84 -7.32
C ASP A 19 -16.36 4.12 -7.88
N GLU A 20 -16.37 3.77 -9.17
CA GLU A 20 -15.20 3.16 -9.84
C GLU A 20 -13.99 4.09 -9.83
N THR A 21 -14.20 5.38 -10.01
CA THR A 21 -13.12 6.39 -9.98
C THR A 21 -12.55 6.54 -8.58
N VAL A 22 -13.41 6.55 -7.55
CA VAL A 22 -12.99 6.55 -6.14
C VAL A 22 -12.15 5.31 -5.83
N VAL A 23 -12.59 4.12 -6.26
CA VAL A 23 -11.86 2.86 -6.06
C VAL A 23 -10.47 2.93 -6.69
N LEU A 24 -10.38 3.38 -7.95
CA LEU A 24 -9.11 3.52 -8.65
C LEU A 24 -8.13 4.44 -7.89
N PHE A 25 -8.59 5.60 -7.42
CA PHE A 25 -7.74 6.53 -6.66
C PHE A 25 -7.36 6.02 -5.27
N GLN A 26 -8.24 5.28 -4.61
CA GLN A 26 -7.91 4.63 -3.34
C GLN A 26 -6.82 3.58 -3.52
N ILE A 27 -6.87 2.80 -4.60
CA ILE A 27 -5.85 1.80 -4.92
C ILE A 27 -4.51 2.48 -5.24
N PHE A 28 -4.49 3.58 -5.99
CA PHE A 28 -3.25 4.36 -6.16
C PHE A 28 -2.69 4.88 -4.84
N ARG A 29 -3.54 5.44 -3.97
CA ARG A 29 -3.12 5.95 -2.66
C ARG A 29 -2.47 4.85 -1.83
N ILE A 30 -3.14 3.70 -1.71
CA ILE A 30 -2.64 2.55 -0.96
C ILE A 30 -1.32 2.05 -1.54
N THR A 31 -1.27 1.87 -2.87
CA THR A 31 -0.07 1.39 -3.56
C THR A 31 1.11 2.32 -3.33
N ASN A 32 0.94 3.63 -3.54
CA ASN A 32 1.99 4.62 -3.34
C ASN A 32 2.49 4.67 -1.89
N SER A 33 1.57 4.59 -0.92
CA SER A 33 1.92 4.57 0.51
C SER A 33 2.75 3.32 0.87
N LEU A 34 2.30 2.14 0.46
CA LEU A 34 3.02 0.89 0.74
C LEU A 34 4.37 0.86 0.01
N GLU A 35 4.45 1.32 -1.23
CA GLU A 35 5.71 1.41 -1.98
C GLU A 35 6.71 2.41 -1.36
N PHE A 36 6.22 3.51 -0.79
CA PHE A 36 7.06 4.44 -0.05
C PHE A 36 7.71 3.75 1.15
N TRP A 37 6.92 3.09 2.00
CA TRP A 37 7.44 2.41 3.18
C TRP A 37 8.36 1.25 2.82
N MET A 38 8.00 0.45 1.82
CA MET A 38 8.86 -0.62 1.29
C MET A 38 10.21 -0.09 0.76
N ARG A 39 10.24 1.09 0.12
CA ARG A 39 11.50 1.71 -0.33
C ARG A 39 12.34 2.20 0.85
N LEU A 40 11.70 2.81 1.85
CA LEU A 40 12.37 3.27 3.07
C LEU A 40 13.10 2.11 3.77
N HIS A 41 12.47 0.93 3.79
CA HIS A 41 13.06 -0.32 4.29
C HIS A 41 14.27 -0.82 3.51
N LEU A 42 14.34 -0.58 2.20
CA LEU A 42 15.47 -1.03 1.38
C LEU A 42 16.65 -0.04 1.42
N LEU A 43 16.37 1.24 1.60
CA LEU A 43 17.37 2.31 1.59
C LEU A 43 18.15 2.39 2.91
N ILE A 44 17.44 2.39 4.05
CA ILE A 44 18.05 2.62 5.37
C ILE A 44 19.08 1.55 5.77
N PRO A 45 18.88 0.23 5.52
CA PRO A 45 19.89 -0.78 5.79
C PRO A 45 21.12 -0.68 4.87
N LYS A 46 20.94 -0.28 3.60
CA LYS A 46 22.02 -0.21 2.60
C LYS A 46 22.97 0.95 2.84
N GLU A 47 22.51 2.05 3.43
CA GLU A 47 23.32 3.25 3.62
C GLU A 47 24.32 3.18 4.78
N ARG A 48 24.43 2.05 5.52
CA ARG A 48 25.26 1.92 6.75
C ARG A 48 25.14 3.16 7.65
N ASN A 49 23.94 3.73 7.68
CA ASN A 49 23.75 5.05 8.25
C ASN A 49 23.75 4.90 9.77
N LYS A 50 24.82 5.37 10.43
CA LYS A 50 24.94 5.34 11.91
C LYS A 50 23.82 6.13 12.61
N VAL A 51 23.08 6.94 11.85
CA VAL A 51 21.92 7.72 12.30
C VAL A 51 20.70 6.83 12.60
N PHE A 52 20.57 5.66 11.95
CA PHE A 52 19.47 4.72 12.18
C PHE A 52 19.99 3.44 12.86
N ASP A 53 19.92 3.43 14.19
CA ASP A 53 20.27 2.29 15.01
C ASP A 53 19.33 1.08 14.79
N PHE A 54 19.62 -0.06 15.42
CA PHE A 54 18.82 -1.28 15.31
C PHE A 54 17.34 -1.05 15.72
N ARG A 55 17.10 -0.21 16.72
CA ARG A 55 15.76 0.10 17.23
C ARG A 55 14.96 0.88 16.18
N ASN A 56 15.55 1.91 15.57
CA ASN A 56 14.92 2.68 14.50
C ASN A 56 14.56 1.79 13.31
N ARG A 57 15.39 0.79 12.97
CA ARG A 57 15.08 -0.17 11.89
C ARG A 57 13.87 -1.04 12.22
N MET A 58 13.76 -1.51 13.46
CA MET A 58 12.58 -2.26 13.89
C MET A 58 11.32 -1.40 13.87
N GLU A 59 11.40 -0.17 14.33
CA GLU A 59 10.27 0.79 14.34
C GLU A 59 9.74 1.04 12.93
N LEU A 60 10.61 1.12 11.92
CA LEU A 60 10.19 1.18 10.51
C LEU A 60 9.33 -0.04 10.15
N TYR A 61 9.68 -1.25 10.60
CA TYR A 61 8.96 -2.46 10.22
C TYR A 61 7.58 -2.48 10.85
N PHE A 62 7.47 -2.02 12.11
CA PHE A 62 6.18 -1.81 12.75
C PHE A 62 5.35 -0.73 12.05
N ALA A 63 5.98 0.33 11.56
CA ALA A 63 5.28 1.35 10.77
C ALA A 63 4.76 0.78 9.45
N LEU A 64 5.57 -0.01 8.72
CA LEU A 64 5.13 -0.74 7.52
C LEU A 64 3.96 -1.67 7.84
N ILE A 65 4.06 -2.49 8.90
CA ILE A 65 2.98 -3.41 9.29
C ILE A 65 1.72 -2.61 9.67
N SER A 66 1.85 -1.47 10.34
CA SER A 66 0.71 -0.60 10.67
C SER A 66 0.06 -0.01 9.42
N ILE A 67 0.84 0.41 8.42
CA ILE A 67 0.30 0.93 7.15
C ILE A 67 -0.32 -0.19 6.33
N TYR A 68 0.31 -1.37 6.30
CA TYR A 68 -0.25 -2.58 5.72
C TYR A 68 -1.59 -2.93 6.35
N LYS A 69 -1.69 -2.94 7.69
CA LYS A 69 -2.94 -3.16 8.43
C LYS A 69 -4.08 -2.24 7.99
N GLU A 70 -3.82 -0.94 7.89
CA GLU A 70 -4.87 0.00 7.50
C GLU A 70 -5.25 -0.16 6.03
N SER A 71 -4.28 -0.53 5.19
CA SER A 71 -4.50 -0.80 3.77
C SER A 71 -5.35 -2.05 3.54
N ILE A 72 -5.07 -3.16 4.24
CA ILE A 72 -5.86 -4.38 4.13
C ILE A 72 -7.27 -4.23 4.72
N LYS A 73 -7.45 -3.40 5.76
CA LYS A 73 -8.79 -3.08 6.29
C LYS A 73 -9.62 -2.29 5.30
N GLU A 74 -9.04 -1.26 4.66
CA GLU A 74 -9.73 -0.49 3.63
C GLU A 74 -10.07 -1.39 2.43
N PHE A 75 -9.14 -2.28 2.07
CA PHE A 75 -9.34 -3.25 1.01
C PHE A 75 -10.49 -4.22 1.31
N ASP A 76 -10.44 -4.88 2.47
CA ASP A 76 -11.40 -5.92 2.86
C ASP A 76 -12.82 -5.36 3.12
N ASN A 77 -12.93 -4.23 3.83
CA ASN A 77 -14.23 -3.68 4.21
C ASN A 77 -14.97 -2.98 3.05
N HIS A 78 -14.25 -2.53 2.01
CA HIS A 78 -14.83 -1.63 1.02
C HIS A 78 -14.36 -1.90 -0.41
N LEU A 79 -13.04 -1.87 -0.67
CA LEU A 79 -12.55 -1.88 -2.05
C LEU A 79 -12.75 -3.24 -2.74
N ALA A 80 -12.59 -4.35 -2.03
CA ALA A 80 -12.64 -5.69 -2.62
C ALA A 80 -14.02 -5.99 -3.22
N THR A 81 -15.10 -5.67 -2.53
CA THR A 81 -16.46 -5.85 -3.05
C THR A 81 -16.68 -5.03 -4.32
N LEU A 82 -16.31 -3.74 -4.31
CA LEU A 82 -16.44 -2.89 -5.48
C LEU A 82 -15.59 -3.39 -6.65
N LEU A 83 -14.37 -3.86 -6.38
CA LEU A 83 -13.49 -4.44 -7.40
C LEU A 83 -14.04 -5.72 -8.02
N LEU A 84 -14.73 -6.56 -7.25
CA LEU A 84 -15.36 -7.77 -7.76
C LEU A 84 -16.52 -7.46 -8.73
N ASP A 85 -17.15 -6.30 -8.58
CA ASP A 85 -18.22 -5.81 -9.47
C ASP A 85 -17.67 -5.10 -10.71
N MET A 86 -16.42 -4.64 -10.70
CA MET A 86 -15.77 -4.01 -11.85
C MET A 86 -15.45 -4.99 -13.00
N ASN A 87 -15.16 -4.46 -14.19
CA ASN A 87 -14.80 -5.24 -15.38
C ASN A 87 -13.34 -5.75 -15.34
N LEU A 88 -13.02 -6.57 -14.33
CA LEU A 88 -11.74 -7.28 -14.18
C LEU A 88 -11.83 -8.71 -14.70
N SER A 89 -10.70 -9.27 -15.10
CA SER A 89 -10.58 -10.68 -15.48
C SER A 89 -10.99 -11.62 -14.34
N ASN A 90 -11.55 -12.78 -14.71
CA ASN A 90 -11.94 -13.79 -13.73
C ASN A 90 -10.77 -14.30 -12.89
N ASP A 91 -9.55 -14.33 -13.46
CA ASP A 91 -8.33 -14.68 -12.72
C ASP A 91 -8.08 -13.68 -11.58
N LEU A 92 -8.11 -12.39 -11.90
CA LEU A 92 -7.85 -11.35 -10.92
C LEU A 92 -8.95 -11.28 -9.86
N LYS A 93 -10.23 -11.44 -10.25
CA LYS A 93 -11.35 -11.56 -9.32
C LYS A 93 -11.16 -12.75 -8.37
N SER A 94 -10.75 -13.90 -8.88
CA SER A 94 -10.44 -15.08 -8.06
C SER A 94 -9.35 -14.78 -7.03
N ARG A 95 -8.27 -14.10 -7.44
CA ARG A 95 -7.18 -13.72 -6.54
C ARG A 95 -7.60 -12.71 -5.47
N ILE A 96 -8.45 -11.75 -5.80
CA ILE A 96 -9.06 -10.82 -4.83
C ILE A 96 -9.87 -11.60 -3.78
N SER A 97 -10.72 -12.53 -4.23
CA SER A 97 -11.51 -13.38 -3.34
C SER A 97 -10.64 -14.28 -2.44
N GLN A 98 -9.59 -14.89 -2.99
CA GLN A 98 -8.64 -15.69 -2.21
C GLN A 98 -7.90 -14.83 -1.17
N TYR A 99 -7.53 -13.60 -1.53
CA TYR A 99 -6.84 -12.71 -0.61
C TYR A 99 -7.76 -12.27 0.55
N THR A 100 -9.00 -11.89 0.24
CA THR A 100 -10.02 -11.54 1.26
C THR A 100 -10.39 -12.72 2.16
N GLU A 101 -10.48 -13.94 1.61
CA GLU A 101 -10.65 -15.16 2.40
C GLU A 101 -9.47 -15.39 3.37
N TRP A 102 -8.23 -15.18 2.91
CA TRP A 102 -7.07 -15.26 3.78
C TRP A 102 -7.09 -14.20 4.88
N LEU A 103 -7.46 -12.94 4.58
CA LEU A 103 -7.60 -11.86 5.57
C LEU A 103 -8.61 -12.21 6.67
N SER A 104 -9.65 -12.97 6.34
CA SER A 104 -10.65 -13.47 7.29
C SER A 104 -10.09 -14.49 8.30
N ASN A 105 -8.91 -15.06 8.05
CA ASN A 105 -8.25 -16.04 8.91
C ASN A 105 -7.37 -15.42 10.00
N TRP A 106 -7.59 -14.15 10.38
CA TRP A 106 -6.77 -13.43 11.36
C TRP A 106 -6.61 -14.12 12.74
N LYS A 107 -7.54 -14.98 13.14
CA LYS A 107 -7.44 -15.78 14.38
C LYS A 107 -6.51 -16.99 14.26
N LYS A 108 -6.17 -17.40 13.05
CA LYS A 108 -5.40 -18.62 12.76
C LYS A 108 -4.01 -18.30 12.23
N ASP A 109 -3.92 -17.36 11.30
CA ASP A 109 -2.64 -16.94 10.69
C ASP A 109 -1.81 -16.11 11.68
N GLU A 110 -0.58 -16.55 11.94
CA GLU A 110 0.32 -15.94 12.92
C GLU A 110 0.73 -14.51 12.52
N TYR A 111 0.94 -14.26 11.23
CA TYR A 111 1.30 -12.92 10.76
C TYR A 111 0.11 -11.97 10.87
N LEU A 112 -1.10 -12.41 10.51
CA LEU A 112 -2.31 -11.59 10.69
C LEU A 112 -2.60 -11.28 12.16
N LYS A 113 -2.27 -12.18 13.10
CA LYS A 113 -2.33 -11.87 14.54
C LYS A 113 -1.35 -10.76 14.94
N VAL A 114 -0.13 -10.77 14.39
CA VAL A 114 0.86 -9.71 14.62
C VAL A 114 0.34 -8.38 14.06
N VAL A 115 -0.20 -8.40 12.84
CA VAL A 115 -0.82 -7.23 12.18
C VAL A 115 -1.99 -6.69 13.02
N ASP A 116 -2.88 -7.56 13.50
CA ASP A 116 -4.00 -7.16 14.37
C ASP A 116 -3.54 -6.59 15.72
N ARG A 117 -2.42 -7.10 16.26
CA ARG A 117 -1.87 -6.64 17.53
C ARG A 117 -1.27 -5.23 17.46
N ILE A 118 -0.56 -4.90 16.38
CA ILE A 118 0.14 -3.62 16.26
C ILE A 118 -0.88 -2.48 16.29
N ARG A 119 -0.85 -1.67 17.36
CA ARG A 119 -1.77 -0.54 17.57
C ARG A 119 -1.44 0.60 16.60
N ASN A 120 -2.49 1.17 16.01
CA ASN A 120 -2.38 2.34 15.15
C ASN A 120 -1.88 3.56 15.95
N SER A 121 -0.79 4.18 15.47
CA SER A 121 -0.54 5.60 15.69
C SER A 121 -0.44 6.40 14.39
N LEU A 122 -0.51 5.76 13.22
CA LEU A 122 -0.49 6.46 11.93
C LEU A 122 -1.92 6.75 11.44
N ARG A 123 -2.40 7.95 11.77
CA ARG A 123 -3.65 8.53 11.26
C ARG A 123 -3.49 8.92 9.78
N PHE A 124 -3.91 8.07 8.84
CA PHE A 124 -4.10 8.47 7.44
C PHE A 124 -5.46 8.03 6.91
N HIS A 125 -6.52 8.65 7.42
CA HIS A 125 -7.85 8.58 6.81
C HIS A 125 -8.08 9.80 5.91
N LEU A 126 -7.70 9.72 4.64
CA LEU A 126 -8.34 10.56 3.63
C LEU A 126 -9.66 9.88 3.28
N LYS A 127 -10.76 10.43 3.80
CA LYS A 127 -12.10 9.87 3.62
C LYS A 127 -12.46 9.87 2.11
N PRO A 128 -13.12 8.82 1.59
CA PRO A 128 -13.46 8.68 0.16
C PRO A 128 -14.15 9.90 -0.48
N HIS A 129 -14.94 10.65 0.29
CA HIS A 129 -15.63 11.85 -0.20
C HIS A 129 -14.69 12.99 -0.68
N ILE A 130 -13.41 12.99 -0.30
CA ILE A 130 -12.44 13.99 -0.75
C ILE A 130 -12.21 13.90 -2.27
N TYR A 131 -12.33 12.70 -2.83
CA TYR A 131 -12.15 12.46 -4.27
C TYR A 131 -13.32 12.99 -5.12
N LYS A 132 -14.51 13.17 -4.51
CA LYS A 132 -15.70 13.69 -5.21
C LYS A 132 -15.48 15.06 -5.85
N ASN A 133 -14.62 15.89 -5.27
CA ASN A 133 -14.27 17.21 -5.81
C ASN A 133 -13.38 17.15 -7.07
N TYR A 134 -12.72 16.01 -7.32
CA TYR A 134 -11.83 15.79 -8.46
C TYR A 134 -12.52 15.05 -9.62
N ILE A 135 -13.69 14.47 -9.37
CA ILE A 135 -14.53 13.80 -10.36
C ILE A 135 -15.45 14.86 -10.96
N LYS A 136 -15.04 15.47 -12.07
CA LYS A 136 -15.88 16.45 -12.78
C LYS A 136 -16.95 15.75 -13.60
N ASN A 137 -18.22 15.90 -13.22
CA ASN A 137 -19.35 15.56 -14.08
C ASN A 137 -19.41 16.51 -15.28
N GLY A 138 -19.07 16.03 -16.47
CA GLY A 138 -19.41 16.68 -17.75
C GLY A 138 -18.32 17.51 -18.43
N SER A 139 -18.11 17.15 -19.69
CA SER A 139 -17.58 17.87 -20.87
C SER A 139 -16.13 18.39 -20.96
N GLU A 140 -15.36 18.53 -19.87
CA GLU A 140 -13.90 18.79 -20.01
C GLU A 140 -13.09 18.01 -18.96
N SER A 141 -13.00 16.70 -19.15
CA SER A 141 -12.03 15.89 -18.42
C SER A 141 -10.65 16.20 -19.01
N LYS A 142 -9.78 16.88 -18.26
CA LYS A 142 -8.35 16.99 -18.61
C LYS A 142 -7.67 15.71 -18.17
N ASP A 143 -6.76 15.17 -18.98
CA ASP A 143 -5.97 14.00 -18.62
C ASP A 143 -5.33 14.16 -17.23
N LEU A 144 -5.49 13.15 -16.38
CA LEU A 144 -5.10 13.24 -14.98
C LEU A 144 -3.69 12.69 -14.76
N LEU A 145 -2.83 13.51 -14.16
CA LEU A 145 -1.52 13.09 -13.69
C LEU A 145 -1.69 12.18 -12.46
N ILE A 146 -1.24 10.93 -12.57
CA ILE A 146 -1.33 9.95 -11.47
C ILE A 146 0.02 9.62 -10.83
N GLY A 147 1.11 10.09 -11.42
CA GLY A 147 2.44 9.89 -10.89
C GLY A 147 3.50 10.62 -11.70
N ILE A 148 4.60 10.94 -11.01
CA ILE A 148 5.79 11.57 -11.57
C ILE A 148 6.93 10.55 -11.51
N ALA A 149 7.61 10.32 -12.62
CA ALA A 149 8.86 9.56 -12.64
C ALA A 149 10.02 10.52 -12.32
N ASP A 150 10.55 10.43 -11.10
CA ASP A 150 11.71 11.19 -10.63
C ASP A 150 12.91 10.25 -10.45
N ASP A 151 14.06 10.66 -11.00
CA ASP A 151 15.35 9.97 -10.98
C ASP A 151 16.21 10.35 -9.77
N LYS A 152 15.73 11.24 -8.89
CA LYS A 152 16.40 11.63 -7.64
C LYS A 152 15.78 10.94 -6.41
N ARG A 153 16.65 10.37 -5.57
CA ARG A 153 16.28 9.70 -4.30
C ARG A 153 15.74 10.72 -3.31
N TYR A 154 14.53 10.47 -2.80
CA TYR A 154 13.95 11.22 -1.68
C TYR A 154 14.61 10.78 -0.36
N ILE A 155 14.84 11.76 0.52
CA ILE A 155 15.26 11.53 1.91
C ILE A 155 14.01 11.66 2.76
N ASP A 156 13.51 10.52 3.23
CA ASP A 156 12.31 10.47 4.05
C ASP A 156 12.71 10.26 5.52
N PHE A 157 12.38 11.25 6.36
CA PHE A 157 12.65 11.21 7.79
C PHE A 157 11.50 10.53 8.54
N LEU A 158 11.85 9.68 9.52
CA LEU A 158 10.93 9.28 10.57
C LEU A 158 11.67 9.12 11.91
N LEU A 159 10.99 9.54 12.97
CA LEU A 159 11.46 9.59 14.35
C LEU A 159 10.26 9.28 15.25
N THR A 160 10.28 8.21 16.07
CA THR A 160 9.43 8.07 17.28
C THR A 160 9.83 6.89 18.19
N GLU A 161 10.03 7.17 19.47
CA GLU A 161 10.33 6.26 20.59
C GLU A 161 9.11 5.46 21.18
N PRO A 162 9.27 4.62 22.25
CA PRO A 162 9.62 3.20 22.29
C PRO A 162 8.42 2.24 22.42
N TYR A 163 8.58 1.00 21.90
CA TYR A 163 7.57 -0.08 21.96
C TYR A 163 7.98 -1.35 22.73
N THR A 164 8.84 -1.28 23.76
CA THR A 164 9.40 -2.47 24.43
C THR A 164 8.35 -3.49 24.92
N PHE A 165 7.16 -3.03 25.33
CA PHE A 165 6.06 -3.91 25.74
C PHE A 165 5.42 -4.66 24.57
N GLU A 166 5.20 -4.01 23.42
CA GLU A 166 4.60 -4.67 22.26
C GLU A 166 5.50 -5.75 21.66
N PHE A 167 6.83 -5.59 21.75
CA PHE A 167 7.78 -6.62 21.34
C PHE A 167 7.60 -7.94 22.10
N LEU A 168 7.36 -7.87 23.42
CA LEU A 168 7.20 -9.06 24.25
C LEU A 168 5.95 -9.85 23.86
N TYR A 169 4.82 -9.19 23.64
CA TYR A 169 3.58 -9.84 23.21
C TYR A 169 3.67 -10.37 21.77
N ILE A 170 4.31 -9.63 20.87
CA ILE A 170 4.48 -10.10 19.50
C ILE A 170 5.39 -11.33 19.46
N ALA A 171 6.41 -11.40 20.31
CA ALA A 171 7.24 -12.60 20.45
C ALA A 171 6.46 -13.85 20.93
N GLU A 172 5.31 -13.68 21.61
CA GLU A 172 4.41 -14.79 21.99
C GLU A 172 3.51 -15.26 20.83
N ILE A 173 3.31 -14.43 19.79
CA ILE A 173 2.48 -14.73 18.62
C ILE A 173 3.28 -15.44 17.52
N VAL A 174 4.56 -15.07 17.37
CA VAL A 174 5.47 -15.66 16.38
C VAL A 174 5.62 -17.17 16.63
N PRO A 175 5.75 -18.00 15.56
CA PRO A 175 5.94 -19.44 15.69
C PRO A 175 7.11 -19.81 16.61
N ASP A 176 7.08 -21.06 17.11
CA ASP A 176 8.08 -21.57 18.05
C ASP A 176 9.45 -21.76 17.41
N ILE A 177 10.18 -20.65 17.29
CA ILE A 177 11.54 -20.54 16.75
C ILE A 177 12.44 -19.88 17.80
N PRO A 178 13.78 -20.06 17.71
CA PRO A 178 14.70 -19.45 18.66
C PRO A 178 14.50 -17.93 18.74
N GLU A 179 14.54 -17.37 19.96
CA GLU A 179 14.23 -15.96 20.24
C GLU A 179 14.97 -14.97 19.33
N LYS A 180 16.26 -15.25 19.06
CA LYS A 180 17.11 -14.46 18.16
C LYS A 180 16.60 -14.38 16.71
N HIS A 181 15.71 -15.27 16.27
CA HIS A 181 15.16 -15.31 14.91
C HIS A 181 13.71 -14.82 14.83
N LYS A 182 13.04 -14.56 15.97
CA LYS A 182 11.65 -14.07 15.97
C LYS A 182 11.52 -12.73 15.27
N ILE A 183 12.50 -11.85 15.46
CA ILE A 183 12.56 -10.55 14.79
C ILE A 183 12.74 -10.70 13.28
N ASP A 184 13.68 -11.55 12.84
CA ASP A 184 13.93 -11.79 11.42
C ASP A 184 12.67 -12.32 10.73
N TRP A 185 11.96 -13.25 11.38
CA TRP A 185 10.70 -13.77 10.88
C TRP A 185 9.65 -12.67 10.68
N ILE A 186 9.48 -11.76 11.65
CA ILE A 186 8.53 -10.62 11.53
C ILE A 186 8.91 -9.73 10.35
N GLN A 187 10.20 -9.41 10.19
CA GLN A 187 10.70 -8.56 9.12
C GLN A 187 10.46 -9.18 7.74
N GLU A 188 10.83 -10.46 7.58
CA GLU A 188 10.67 -11.21 6.34
C GLU A 188 9.20 -11.32 5.95
N ARG A 189 8.32 -11.68 6.89
CA ARG A 189 6.88 -11.77 6.65
C ARG A 189 6.27 -10.42 6.32
N ALA A 190 6.70 -9.34 6.97
CA ALA A 190 6.22 -8.00 6.66
C ALA A 190 6.54 -7.56 5.23
N ILE A 191 7.77 -7.82 4.78
CA ILE A 191 8.21 -7.57 3.40
C ILE A 191 7.45 -8.46 2.43
N GLU A 192 7.36 -9.77 2.71
CA GLU A 192 6.75 -10.75 1.83
C GLU A 192 5.26 -10.44 1.60
N GLU A 193 4.50 -10.25 2.68
CA GLU A 193 3.05 -10.04 2.60
C GLU A 193 2.70 -8.66 2.04
N THR A 194 3.49 -7.62 2.37
CA THR A 194 3.31 -6.31 1.72
C THR A 194 3.61 -6.39 0.23
N SER A 195 4.64 -7.15 -0.17
CA SER A 195 5.00 -7.34 -1.59
C SER A 195 3.92 -8.10 -2.36
N LYS A 196 3.36 -9.17 -1.77
CA LYS A 196 2.23 -9.91 -2.36
C LYS A 196 1.03 -9.00 -2.57
N PHE A 197 0.68 -8.20 -1.56
CA PHE A 197 -0.44 -7.28 -1.65
C PHE A 197 -0.20 -6.18 -2.69
N LEU A 198 0.99 -5.57 -2.70
CA LEU A 198 1.39 -4.60 -3.72
C LEU A 198 1.30 -5.17 -5.14
N ASN A 199 1.71 -6.42 -5.34
CA ASN A 199 1.59 -7.06 -6.65
C ASN A 199 0.13 -7.21 -7.08
N LEU A 200 -0.76 -7.64 -6.17
CA LEU A 200 -2.20 -7.68 -6.44
C LEU A 200 -2.75 -6.30 -6.85
N LEU A 201 -2.43 -5.25 -6.08
CA LEU A 201 -2.89 -3.88 -6.36
C LEU A 201 -2.37 -3.35 -7.70
N ARG A 202 -1.09 -3.62 -8.03
CA ARG A 202 -0.48 -3.23 -9.32
C ARG A 202 -1.14 -3.94 -10.49
N GLU A 203 -1.50 -5.20 -10.33
CA GLU A 203 -2.20 -5.95 -11.38
C GLU A 203 -3.61 -5.43 -11.60
N ILE A 204 -4.32 -5.08 -10.54
CA ILE A 204 -5.61 -4.37 -10.61
C ILE A 204 -5.45 -3.04 -11.36
N ILE A 205 -4.50 -2.20 -10.96
CA ILE A 205 -4.21 -0.94 -11.66
C ILE A 205 -3.93 -1.19 -13.14
N ARG A 206 -3.05 -2.16 -13.45
CA ARG A 206 -2.64 -2.45 -14.83
C ARG A 206 -3.82 -2.88 -15.69
N GLU A 207 -4.73 -3.66 -15.14
CA GLU A 207 -5.92 -4.12 -15.86
C GLU A 207 -6.93 -2.98 -16.06
N LEU A 208 -7.19 -2.18 -15.02
CA LEU A 208 -8.08 -1.01 -15.09
C LEU A 208 -7.59 0.06 -16.08
N LEU A 209 -6.28 0.27 -16.18
CA LEU A 209 -5.70 1.28 -17.07
C LEU A 209 -5.25 0.74 -18.44
N LYS A 210 -5.49 -0.54 -18.73
CA LYS A 210 -4.94 -1.20 -19.92
C LYS A 210 -5.37 -0.48 -21.20
N GLY A 211 -4.41 0.07 -21.92
CA GLY A 211 -4.67 0.82 -23.17
C GLY A 211 -5.06 2.30 -22.97
N HIS A 212 -5.15 2.77 -21.72
CA HIS A 212 -5.64 4.10 -21.37
C HIS A 212 -4.65 4.97 -20.59
N SER A 213 -3.44 4.47 -20.31
CA SER A 213 -2.36 5.23 -19.68
C SER A 213 -1.28 5.61 -20.69
N TYR A 214 -0.71 6.81 -20.59
CA TYR A 214 0.39 7.26 -21.45
C TYR A 214 1.42 8.11 -20.68
N LYS A 215 2.60 8.30 -21.27
CA LYS A 215 3.67 9.13 -20.71
C LYS A 215 3.72 10.47 -21.41
N LYS A 216 3.93 11.56 -20.66
CA LYS A 216 4.08 12.92 -21.19
C LYS A 216 5.17 13.66 -20.43
N GLU A 217 5.98 14.44 -21.14
CA GLU A 217 6.97 15.31 -20.50
C GLU A 217 6.28 16.42 -19.70
N ILE A 218 6.78 16.67 -18.50
CA ILE A 218 6.38 17.75 -17.61
C ILE A 218 7.53 18.75 -17.56
N GLU A 219 7.22 20.00 -17.87
CA GLU A 219 8.08 21.14 -17.52
C GLU A 219 7.77 21.54 -16.07
N ILE A 220 8.76 21.38 -15.19
CA ILE A 220 8.72 21.79 -13.78
C ILE A 220 9.64 23.00 -13.60
#